data_AF-A0A1Q4YJY7-F1
#
_entry.id   AF-A0A1Q4YJY7-F1
#
_cell.length_a   1.000
_cell.length_b   1.000
_cell.length_c   1.000
_cell.angle_alpha   90.00
_cell.angle_beta   90.00
_cell.angle_gamma   90.00
#
_symmetry.space_group_name_H-M   'P 1'
#
loop_
_entity.id
_entity.type
_entity.pdbx_description
1 polymer ?
#
loop_
_entity_poly.entity_id
_entity_poly.type
_entity_poly.pdbx_seq_one_letter_code
_entity_poly.pdbx_strand_id
1 'polypeptide(L)'
;MLSDVIGDFQTAGDYVHFSSTPPPTASAHGWWLNGSGPGTKAKVTVSLQAKDGGGNWKSVETSSKTIKPGGGSARRANARKTCEGTAKTTWRSVVDVDVIGVRDSPSKLYTPSKTYPCGAGL
;
A
#
# COMPACT_ATOMS: atom_id res chain seq x y z
N MET A 1 -28.55 -8.47 -21.71
CA MET A 1 -27.11 -8.21 -21.87
C MET A 1 -26.67 -7.39 -20.66
N LEU A 2 -25.94 -7.99 -19.72
CA LEU A 2 -25.33 -7.26 -18.61
C LEU A 2 -24.14 -6.50 -19.20
N SER A 3 -24.22 -5.18 -19.23
CA SER A 3 -23.10 -4.33 -19.59
C SER A 3 -21.99 -4.54 -18.57
N ASP A 4 -20.86 -5.10 -19.00
CA ASP A 4 -19.60 -5.13 -18.24
C ASP A 4 -19.15 -3.69 -18.01
N VAL A 5 -19.63 -3.06 -16.94
CA VAL A 5 -19.16 -1.73 -16.54
C VAL A 5 -17.75 -1.92 -15.98
N ILE A 6 -16.73 -1.68 -16.80
CA ILE A 6 -15.36 -1.51 -16.33
C ILE A 6 -15.33 -0.13 -15.63
N GLY A 7 -15.21 -0.13 -14.31
CA GLY A 7 -15.08 1.10 -13.56
C GLY A 7 -13.67 1.65 -13.71
N ASP A 8 -13.53 2.88 -14.18
CA ASP A 8 -12.25 3.60 -14.11
C ASP A 8 -11.99 4.04 -12.67
N PHE A 9 -10.84 3.63 -12.12
CA PHE A 9 -10.38 3.99 -10.79
C PHE A 9 -8.86 4.15 -10.80
N GLN A 10 -8.36 4.91 -9.83
CA GLN A 10 -6.93 5.10 -9.65
C GLN A 10 -6.48 4.43 -8.35
N THR A 11 -5.50 3.54 -8.45
CA THR A 11 -4.71 3.06 -7.31
C THR A 11 -3.73 4.14 -6.88
N ALA A 12 -3.71 4.46 -5.60
CA ALA A 12 -2.84 5.50 -5.05
C ALA A 12 -2.24 5.06 -3.70
N GLY A 13 -1.09 5.65 -3.37
CA GLY A 13 -0.32 5.31 -2.19
C GLY A 13 0.78 6.34 -1.96
N ASP A 14 1.28 6.39 -0.73
CA ASP A 14 2.44 7.23 -0.39
C ASP A 14 3.72 6.40 -0.33
N TYR A 15 4.85 7.11 -0.45
CA TYR A 15 6.14 6.55 -0.08
C TYR A 15 6.07 5.98 1.33
N VAL A 16 6.86 4.94 1.61
CA VAL A 16 6.96 4.42 2.98
C VAL A 16 7.36 5.55 3.92
N HIS A 17 6.57 5.74 4.97
CA HIS A 17 6.85 6.70 6.02
C HIS A 17 7.65 6.05 7.14
N PHE A 18 8.73 6.70 7.54
CA PHE A 18 9.50 6.35 8.72
C PHE A 18 9.14 7.30 9.86
N SER A 19 8.80 6.73 11.02
CA SER A 19 8.63 7.46 12.28
C SER A 19 9.77 7.05 13.21
N SER A 20 10.50 8.03 13.73
CA SER A 20 11.54 7.84 14.74
C SER A 20 11.01 7.80 16.17
N THR A 21 9.71 8.03 16.38
CA THR A 21 9.07 7.95 17.71
C THR A 21 9.22 6.53 18.26
N PRO A 22 9.83 6.33 19.44
CA PRO A 22 10.05 4.99 19.98
C PRO A 22 8.74 4.22 20.26
N PRO A 23 8.64 2.93 19.88
CA PRO A 23 9.60 2.22 19.05
C PRO A 23 9.50 2.69 17.58
N PRO A 24 10.64 2.92 16.88
CA PRO A 24 10.63 3.44 15.51
C PRO A 24 9.88 2.49 14.57
N THR A 25 9.19 3.03 13.57
CA THR A 25 8.35 2.23 12.65
C THR A 25 8.47 2.66 11.20
N ALA A 26 8.32 1.72 10.29
CA ALA A 26 8.03 1.96 8.88
C ALA A 26 6.55 1.66 8.60
N SER A 27 5.90 2.49 7.78
CA SER A 27 4.50 2.31 7.40
C SER A 27 4.27 2.63 5.93
N ALA A 28 3.52 1.77 5.25
CA ALA A 28 3.02 1.95 3.90
C ALA A 28 1.53 2.25 3.93
N HIS A 29 1.08 3.21 3.11
CA HIS A 29 -0.35 3.50 2.97
C HIS A 29 -0.81 3.36 1.52
N GLY A 30 -2.04 2.87 1.38
CA GLY A 30 -2.70 2.71 0.10
C GLY A 30 -4.15 3.14 0.18
N TRP A 31 -4.65 3.72 -0.90
CA TRP A 31 -6.04 4.09 -1.09
C TRP A 31 -6.41 4.00 -2.56
N TRP A 32 -7.65 4.36 -2.86
CA TRP A 32 -8.16 4.40 -4.22
C TRP A 32 -8.98 5.66 -4.45
N LEU A 33 -9.01 6.14 -5.68
CA LEU A 33 -9.88 7.23 -6.11
C LEU A 33 -10.85 6.65 -7.13
N ASN A 34 -12.14 6.93 -6.97
CA ASN A 34 -13.11 6.58 -7.99
C ASN A 34 -13.00 7.61 -9.12
N GLY A 35 -12.88 7.13 -10.36
CA GLY A 35 -13.01 7.95 -11.56
C GLY A 35 -14.48 8.04 -11.94
N SER A 36 -14.88 7.29 -12.96
CA SER A 36 -16.25 7.26 -13.50
C SER A 36 -17.00 5.95 -13.24
N GLY A 37 -16.43 5.03 -12.45
CA GLY A 37 -16.99 3.71 -12.19
C GLY A 37 -18.16 3.69 -11.19
N PRO A 38 -19.00 2.64 -11.23
CA PRO A 38 -20.14 2.46 -10.31
C PRO A 38 -19.70 2.00 -8.91
N GLY A 39 -18.41 1.70 -8.72
CA GLY A 39 -17.86 1.22 -7.47
C GLY A 39 -17.95 2.27 -6.36
N THR A 40 -18.44 1.86 -5.18
CA THR A 40 -18.57 2.76 -4.02
C THR A 40 -17.62 2.41 -2.87
N LYS A 41 -17.06 1.20 -2.90
CA LYS A 41 -16.07 0.67 -1.95
C LYS A 41 -15.08 -0.22 -2.71
N ALA A 42 -13.85 -0.24 -2.23
CA ALA A 42 -12.84 -1.20 -2.67
C ALA A 42 -12.16 -1.82 -1.45
N LYS A 43 -11.74 -3.09 -1.59
CA LYS A 43 -10.75 -3.68 -0.69
C LYS A 43 -9.39 -3.20 -1.16
N VAL A 44 -8.73 -2.39 -0.34
CA VAL A 44 -7.37 -1.93 -0.60
C VAL A 44 -6.42 -2.78 0.22
N THR A 45 -5.51 -3.47 -0.45
CA THR A 45 -4.45 -4.26 0.16
C THR A 45 -3.13 -3.50 -0.02
N VAL A 46 -2.45 -3.22 1.09
CA VAL A 46 -1.14 -2.56 1.08
C VAL A 46 -0.10 -3.50 1.67
N SER A 47 1.01 -3.68 0.98
CA SER A 47 2.18 -4.40 1.46
C SER A 47 3.33 -3.43 1.66
N LEU A 48 3.92 -3.47 2.85
CA LEU A 48 5.18 -2.83 3.17
C LEU A 48 6.32 -3.76 2.75
N GLN A 49 7.07 -3.36 1.72
CA GLN A 49 8.21 -4.14 1.23
C GLN A 49 9.54 -3.53 1.65
N ALA A 50 10.48 -4.39 2.00
CA ALA A 50 11.88 -4.06 2.25
C ALA A 50 12.78 -4.83 1.27
N LYS A 51 13.92 -4.24 0.92
CA LYS A 51 14.95 -4.85 0.10
C LYS A 51 15.92 -5.62 1.01
N ASP A 52 16.09 -6.92 0.78
CA ASP A 52 17.03 -7.76 1.52
C ASP A 52 18.49 -7.51 1.10
N GLY A 53 19.44 -8.13 1.82
CA GLY A 53 20.88 -7.99 1.54
C GLY A 53 21.31 -8.48 0.15
N GLY A 54 20.53 -9.37 -0.47
CA GLY A 54 20.72 -9.83 -1.85
C GLY A 54 20.09 -8.91 -2.90
N GLY A 55 19.42 -7.84 -2.48
CA GLY A 55 18.78 -6.89 -3.36
C GLY A 55 17.35 -7.27 -3.79
N ASN A 56 16.74 -8.29 -3.18
CA ASN A 56 15.39 -8.71 -3.52
C ASN A 56 14.35 -8.02 -2.64
N TRP A 57 13.18 -7.75 -3.20
CA TRP A 57 12.06 -7.20 -2.44
C TRP A 57 11.31 -8.30 -1.68
N LYS A 58 11.06 -8.08 -0.40
CA LYS A 58 10.25 -8.94 0.48
C LYS A 58 9.13 -8.13 1.11
N SER A 59 7.91 -8.63 1.06
CA SER A 59 6.81 -8.10 1.88
C SER A 59 7.02 -8.53 3.32
N VAL A 60 7.21 -7.55 4.22
CA VAL A 60 7.44 -7.82 5.65
C VAL A 60 6.22 -7.49 6.51
N GLU A 61 5.23 -6.79 5.94
CA GLU A 61 3.91 -6.59 6.52
C GLU A 61 2.89 -6.36 5.41
N THR A 62 1.68 -6.90 5.57
CA THR A 62 0.57 -6.72 4.62
C THR A 62 -0.73 -6.54 5.38
N SER A 63 -1.46 -5.49 5.04
CA SER A 63 -2.76 -5.18 5.64
C SER A 63 -3.77 -4.85 4.55
N SER A 64 -5.04 -5.10 4.83
CA SER A 64 -6.12 -4.73 3.91
C SER A 64 -7.27 -4.05 4.65
N LYS A 65 -7.97 -3.17 3.94
CA LYS A 65 -9.14 -2.48 4.47
C LYS A 65 -10.16 -2.22 3.37
N THR A 66 -11.43 -2.48 3.64
CA THR A 66 -12.52 -2.05 2.76
C THR A 66 -12.87 -0.60 3.06
N ILE A 67 -12.72 0.28 2.07
CA ILE A 67 -12.85 1.73 2.24
C ILE A 67 -13.59 2.38 1.07
N LYS A 68 -14.24 3.51 1.35
CA LYS A 68 -14.76 4.44 0.34
C LYS A 68 -13.59 5.15 -0.38
N PRO A 69 -13.79 5.68 -1.60
CA PRO A 69 -12.70 6.34 -2.34
C PRO A 69 -12.24 7.62 -1.64
N GLY A 70 -10.96 7.97 -1.78
CA GLY A 70 -10.33 9.19 -1.23
C GLY A 70 -9.05 8.89 -0.45
N GLY A 71 -8.15 9.87 -0.30
CA GLY A 71 -6.82 9.68 0.31
C GLY A 71 -6.66 10.09 1.78
N GLY A 72 -7.74 10.51 2.45
CA GLY A 72 -7.69 10.92 3.86
C GLY A 72 -7.35 9.77 4.82
N SER A 73 -6.93 10.08 6.05
CA SER A 73 -6.49 9.07 7.04
C SER A 73 -7.55 8.00 7.36
N ALA A 74 -8.84 8.34 7.30
CA ALA A 74 -9.94 7.40 7.46
C ALA A 74 -10.17 6.50 6.23
N ARG A 75 -9.67 6.90 5.06
CA ARG A 75 -9.89 6.30 3.73
C ARG A 75 -8.61 5.67 3.15
N ARG A 76 -7.78 5.08 4.01
CA ARG A 76 -6.58 4.35 3.58
C ARG A 76 -6.41 3.05 4.37
N ALA A 77 -5.77 2.07 3.74
CA ALA A 77 -5.19 0.91 4.42
C ALA A 77 -3.77 1.28 4.91
N ASN A 78 -3.30 0.59 5.95
CA ASN A 78 -1.99 0.82 6.55
C ASN A 78 -1.32 -0.51 6.90
N ALA A 79 -0.15 -0.77 6.31
CA ALA A 79 0.75 -1.84 6.70
C ALA A 79 1.92 -1.20 7.45
N ARG A 80 2.11 -1.56 8.72
CA ARG A 80 3.09 -0.93 9.62
C ARG A 80 3.88 -1.99 10.37
N LYS A 81 5.20 -1.84 10.38
CA LYS A 81 6.13 -2.70 11.11
C LYS A 81 7.05 -1.86 12.00
N THR A 82 7.32 -2.36 13.19
CA THR A 82 8.37 -1.82 14.06
C THR A 82 9.74 -2.14 13.49
N CYS A 83 10.65 -1.15 13.48
CA CYS A 83 12.00 -1.34 12.98
C CYS A 83 12.79 -2.29 13.88
N GLU A 84 13.49 -3.24 13.26
CA GLU A 84 14.41 -4.17 13.92
C GLU A 84 15.82 -3.59 13.84
N GLY A 85 16.15 -2.73 14.81
CA GLY A 85 17.42 -2.00 14.81
C GLY A 85 17.48 -0.87 13.79
N THR A 86 18.70 -0.38 13.54
CA THR A 86 18.97 0.86 12.79
C THR A 86 19.62 0.63 11.42
N ALA A 87 19.68 -0.61 10.96
CA ALA A 87 20.23 -0.95 9.66
C ALA A 87 19.54 -0.14 8.55
N LYS A 88 20.34 0.43 7.63
CA LYS A 88 19.81 1.19 6.49
C LYS A 88 19.09 0.24 5.54
N THR A 89 17.77 0.30 5.53
CA THR A 89 16.92 -0.56 4.70
C THR A 89 16.20 0.28 3.67
N THR A 90 16.11 -0.24 2.45
CA THR A 90 15.36 0.38 1.36
C THR A 90 13.95 -0.20 1.32
N TRP A 91 12.96 0.67 1.36
CA TRP A 91 11.54 0.35 1.51
C TRP A 91 10.73 0.83 0.32
N ARG A 92 9.62 0.15 0.02
CA ARG A 92 8.57 0.62 -0.90
C ARG A 92 7.18 0.13 -0.46
N SER A 93 6.15 0.84 -0.87
CA SER A 93 4.76 0.42 -0.73
C SER A 93 4.34 -0.33 -2.00
N VAL A 94 3.57 -1.40 -1.83
CA VAL A 94 2.83 -2.05 -2.93
C VAL A 94 1.35 -1.97 -2.61
N VAL A 95 0.56 -1.38 -3.49
CA VAL A 95 -0.89 -1.21 -3.29
C VAL A 95 -1.64 -1.94 -4.37
N ASP A 96 -2.63 -2.72 -3.94
CA ASP A 96 -3.57 -3.46 -4.76
C ASP A 96 -4.99 -3.06 -4.38
N VAL A 97 -5.85 -2.87 -5.37
CA VAL A 97 -7.20 -2.33 -5.19
C VAL A 97 -8.19 -3.22 -5.94
N ASP A 98 -9.08 -3.83 -5.16
CA ASP A 98 -10.19 -4.63 -5.67
C ASP A 98 -11.51 -3.88 -5.39
N VAL A 99 -12.07 -3.22 -6.41
CA VAL A 99 -13.37 -2.55 -6.39
C VAL A 99 -14.49 -3.59 -6.26
N ILE A 100 -15.31 -3.45 -5.22
CA ILE A 100 -16.31 -4.47 -4.90
C ILE A 100 -17.46 -4.41 -5.90
N GLY A 101 -17.76 -5.56 -6.53
CA GLY A 101 -18.89 -5.71 -7.44
C GLY A 101 -18.67 -5.08 -8.81
N VAL A 102 -17.44 -4.71 -9.14
CA VAL A 102 -17.04 -4.13 -10.42
C VAL A 102 -15.85 -4.92 -10.94
N ARG A 103 -15.78 -5.15 -12.24
CA ARG A 103 -14.57 -5.69 -12.85
C ARG A 103 -13.51 -4.58 -12.90
N ASP A 104 -12.36 -4.85 -12.29
CA ASP A 104 -11.21 -3.96 -12.25
C ASP A 104 -9.94 -4.59 -12.85
N SER A 105 -8.87 -3.80 -12.92
CA SER A 105 -7.55 -4.22 -13.37
C SER A 105 -6.76 -4.85 -12.22
N PRO A 106 -6.04 -5.97 -12.44
CA PRO A 106 -5.16 -6.58 -11.42
C PRO A 106 -3.85 -5.79 -11.21
N SER A 107 -3.76 -4.56 -11.71
CA SER A 107 -2.56 -3.74 -11.67
C SER A 107 -2.26 -3.23 -10.27
N LYS A 108 -1.03 -3.44 -9.82
CA LYS A 108 -0.53 -2.93 -8.55
C LYS A 108 0.26 -1.65 -8.73
N LEU A 109 0.09 -0.73 -7.80
CA LEU A 109 1.00 0.41 -7.67
C LEU A 109 2.24 -0.03 -6.89
N TYR A 110 3.41 0.26 -7.43
CA TYR A 110 4.69 0.21 -6.73
C TYR A 110 5.18 1.64 -6.55
N THR A 111 5.29 2.10 -5.31
CA THR A 111 5.82 3.45 -5.06
C THR A 111 7.32 3.47 -5.28
N PRO A 112 7.92 4.63 -5.64
CA PRO A 112 9.37 4.74 -5.62
C PRO A 112 9.90 4.47 -4.20
N SER A 113 11.14 3.99 -4.14
CA SER A 113 11.72 3.52 -2.88
C SER A 113 12.35 4.63 -2.04
N LYS A 114 12.41 4.42 -0.73
CA LYS A 114 13.14 5.28 0.21
C LYS A 114 13.99 4.45 1.16
N THR A 115 15.16 4.96 1.54
CA THR A 115 16.08 4.29 2.46
C THR A 115 16.07 4.98 3.82
N TYR A 116 15.88 4.21 4.88
CA TYR A 116 15.77 4.70 6.25
C TYR A 116 16.63 3.87 7.21
N PRO A 117 17.11 4.44 8.34
CA PRO A 117 17.75 3.69 9.43
C PRO A 117 16.70 2.93 10.27
N CYS A 118 16.00 2.02 9.60
CA CYS A 118 14.90 1.22 10.13
C CYS A 118 15.08 -0.19 9.58
N GLY A 119 15.62 -1.10 10.38
CA GLY A 119 15.87 -2.47 9.94
C GLY A 119 14.57 -3.26 9.73
N ALA A 120 14.54 -4.13 8.73
CA ALA A 120 13.38 -4.97 8.42
C ALA A 120 13.42 -6.39 9.02
N GLY A 121 14.56 -6.82 9.59
CA GLY A 121 14.74 -8.20 10.07
C GLY A 121 14.89 -9.22 8.94
N LEU A 122 15.52 -8.84 7.83
CA LEU A 122 15.71 -9.64 6.61
C LEU A 122 17.17 -10.03 6.39
#